data_AF-A0A1I7I709-F1
#
_entry.id   AF-A0A1I7I709-F1
#
_cell.length_a   1.000
_cell.length_b   1.000
_cell.length_c   1.000
_cell.angle_alpha   90.00
_cell.angle_beta   90.00
_cell.angle_gamma   90.00
#
_symmetry.space_group_name_H-M   'P 1'
#
loop_
_entity.id
_entity.type
_entity.pdbx_description
1 polymer ?
#
loop_
_entity_poly.entity_id
_entity_poly.type
_entity_poly.pdbx_seq_one_letter_code
_entity_poly.pdbx_strand_id
1 'polypeptide(L)'
;KGKIFVTFISLIILARLRKMVGQIDKKKRKHWSEQDMLRKVETYARVHFEGKYKDVYSTPTAAQRLVFDLLEIPYTFKGKERTSGREL
;
A
#
# COMPACT_ATOMS: atom_id res chain seq x y z
N LYS A 1 27.67 10.54 -6.63
CA LYS A 1 27.86 9.60 -5.50
C LYS A 1 26.54 9.08 -4.87
N GLY A 2 25.38 9.73 -5.06
CA GLY A 2 24.09 9.27 -4.47
C GLY A 2 23.33 8.15 -5.18
N LYS A 3 23.52 7.95 -6.50
CA LYS A 3 22.75 6.96 -7.29
C LYS A 3 22.86 5.52 -6.74
N ILE A 4 24.08 5.10 -6.39
CA ILE A 4 24.35 3.75 -5.87
C ILE A 4 23.64 3.55 -4.52
N PHE A 5 23.66 4.56 -3.65
CA PHE A 5 22.98 4.51 -2.36
C PHE A 5 21.46 4.37 -2.53
N VAL A 6 20.86 5.18 -3.40
CA VAL A 6 19.42 5.09 -3.69
C VAL A 6 19.07 3.72 -4.27
N THR A 7 19.84 3.20 -5.24
CA THR A 7 19.61 1.86 -5.80
C THR A 7 19.71 0.77 -4.74
N PHE A 8 20.69 0.85 -3.84
CA PHE A 8 20.85 -0.11 -2.75
C PHE A 8 19.65 -0.12 -1.80
N ILE A 9 19.18 1.06 -1.38
CA ILE A 9 17.98 1.18 -0.53
C ILE A 9 16.74 0.66 -1.27
N SER A 10 16.56 1.00 -2.54
CA SER A 10 15.45 0.49 -3.35
C SER A 10 15.45 -1.03 -3.44
N LEU A 11 16.63 -1.66 -3.61
CA LEU A 11 16.76 -3.12 -3.66
C LEU A 11 16.38 -3.77 -2.32
N ILE A 12 16.79 -3.19 -1.20
CA ILE A 12 16.42 -3.68 0.13
C ILE A 12 14.90 -3.63 0.33
N ILE A 13 14.28 -2.49 -0.02
CA ILE A 13 12.83 -2.31 0.08
C ILE A 13 12.10 -3.31 -0.82
N LEU A 14 12.52 -3.46 -2.08
CA LEU A 14 11.95 -4.41 -3.03
C LEU A 14 12.08 -5.86 -2.55
N ALA A 15 13.24 -6.25 -2.03
CA ALA A 15 13.46 -7.60 -1.51
C ALA A 15 12.57 -7.89 -0.30
N ARG A 16 12.44 -6.92 0.62
CA ARG A 16 11.55 -7.05 1.77
C ARG A 16 10.10 -7.18 1.35
N LEU A 17 9.66 -6.33 0.41
CA LEU A 17 8.29 -6.37 -0.12
C LEU A 17 7.99 -7.72 -0.79
N ARG A 18 8.94 -8.24 -1.57
CA ARG A 18 8.82 -9.57 -2.19
C ARG A 18 8.63 -10.67 -1.14
N LYS A 19 9.43 -10.64 -0.07
CA LYS A 19 9.30 -11.60 1.03
C LYS A 19 7.93 -11.50 1.72
N MET A 20 7.44 -10.29 1.98
CA MET A 20 6.14 -10.08 2.62
C MET A 20 4.99 -10.61 1.76
N VAL A 21 4.95 -10.29 0.47
CA VAL A 21 3.90 -10.80 -0.43
C VAL A 21 4.01 -12.31 -0.63
N GLY A 22 5.22 -12.87 -0.66
CA GLY A 22 5.45 -14.31 -0.73
C GLY A 22 4.92 -15.09 0.48
N GLN A 23 4.80 -14.45 1.65
CA GLN A 23 4.20 -15.05 2.86
C GLN A 23 2.66 -15.06 2.83
N ILE A 24 2.04 -14.30 1.92
CA ILE A 24 0.59 -14.24 1.77
C ILE A 24 0.14 -15.38 0.84
N ASP A 25 -0.81 -16.17 1.31
CA ASP A 25 -1.47 -17.21 0.50
C ASP A 25 -1.97 -16.62 -0.83
N LYS A 26 -1.57 -17.27 -1.94
CA LYS A 26 -1.96 -16.92 -3.31
C LYS A 26 -3.46 -16.73 -3.45
N LYS A 27 -4.28 -17.57 -2.81
CA LYS A 27 -5.74 -17.48 -2.89
C LYS A 27 -6.26 -16.18 -2.26
N LYS A 28 -5.70 -15.78 -1.10
CA LYS A 28 -6.08 -14.54 -0.40
C LYS A 28 -5.73 -13.29 -1.21
N ARG A 29 -4.59 -13.30 -1.91
CA ARG A 29 -4.16 -12.21 -2.81
C ARG A 29 -4.70 -12.31 -4.24
N LYS A 30 -5.75 -13.09 -4.50
CA LYS A 30 -6.33 -13.29 -5.85
C LYS A 30 -5.29 -13.68 -6.91
N HIS A 31 -4.26 -14.42 -6.51
CA HIS A 31 -3.12 -14.83 -7.33
C HIS A 31 -2.28 -13.69 -7.92
N TRP A 32 -2.45 -12.45 -7.45
CA TRP A 32 -1.71 -11.28 -7.91
C TRP A 32 -0.25 -11.32 -7.52
N SER A 33 0.67 -11.10 -8.45
CA SER A 33 2.10 -10.96 -8.15
C SER A 33 2.41 -9.72 -7.30
N GLU A 34 3.65 -9.60 -6.83
CA GLU A 34 4.10 -8.42 -6.09
C GLU A 34 3.98 -7.14 -6.91
N GLN A 35 4.29 -7.24 -8.22
CA GLN A 35 4.16 -6.15 -9.16
C GLN A 35 2.69 -5.77 -9.38
N ASP A 36 1.79 -6.76 -9.45
CA ASP A 36 0.36 -6.51 -9.58
C ASP A 36 -0.19 -5.78 -8.34
N MET A 37 0.19 -6.23 -7.14
CA MET A 37 -0.22 -5.59 -5.90
C MET A 37 0.27 -4.13 -5.84
N LEU A 38 1.52 -3.87 -6.22
CA LEU A 38 2.08 -2.51 -6.31
C LEU A 38 1.31 -1.63 -7.30
N ARG A 39 1.03 -2.14 -8.51
CA ARG A 39 0.24 -1.42 -9.52
C ARG A 39 -1.18 -1.08 -9.06
N LYS A 40 -1.81 -1.91 -8.20
CA LYS A 40 -3.15 -1.60 -7.68
C LYS A 40 -3.16 -0.42 -6.72
N VAL A 41 -2.09 -0.24 -5.95
CA VAL A 41 -2.00 0.85 -4.96
C VAL A 41 -1.33 2.10 -5.50
N GLU A 42 -0.72 2.04 -6.69
CA GLU A 42 -0.04 3.16 -7.34
C GLU A 42 -0.91 4.43 -7.46
N THR A 43 -2.21 4.29 -7.70
CA THR A 43 -3.15 5.42 -7.85
C THR A 43 -3.73 5.93 -6.53
N TYR A 44 -3.38 5.30 -5.40
CA TYR A 44 -3.74 5.80 -4.09
C TYR A 44 -2.81 6.97 -3.72
N ALA A 45 -3.37 8.17 -3.60
CA ALA A 45 -2.59 9.39 -3.42
C ALA A 45 -3.26 10.34 -2.42
N ARG A 46 -2.45 11.16 -1.76
CA ARG A 46 -2.93 12.30 -0.98
C ARG A 46 -3.18 13.45 -1.95
N VAL A 47 -4.41 13.92 -1.99
CA VAL A 47 -4.83 15.04 -2.83
C VAL A 47 -4.68 16.32 -2.02
N HIS A 48 -3.80 17.21 -2.50
CA HIS A 48 -3.67 18.57 -1.99
C HIS A 48 -4.68 19.45 -2.72
N PHE A 49 -5.48 20.21 -1.97
CA PHE A 49 -6.44 21.15 -2.53
C PHE A 49 -5.88 22.56 -2.40
N GLU A 50 -5.91 23.33 -3.49
CA GLU A 50 -5.58 24.75 -3.42
C GLU A 50 -6.64 25.49 -2.57
N GLY A 51 -6.21 26.24 -1.54
CA GLY A 51 -7.08 27.03 -0.67
C GLY A 51 -7.07 26.60 0.81
N LYS A 52 -8.22 26.73 1.49
CA LYS A 52 -8.38 26.44 2.94
C LYS A 52 -8.76 25.00 3.26
N TYR A 53 -8.91 24.15 2.25
CA TYR A 53 -9.34 22.76 2.44
C TYR A 53 -8.18 21.91 2.95
N LYS A 54 -8.47 20.98 3.86
CA LYS A 54 -7.47 20.01 4.33
C LYS A 54 -7.19 19.00 3.23
N ASP A 55 -5.93 18.59 3.12
CA ASP A 55 -5.56 17.46 2.28
C ASP A 55 -6.33 16.22 2.69
N VAL A 56 -6.81 15.47 1.69
CA VAL A 56 -7.45 14.18 1.94
C VAL A 56 -6.85 13.12 1.02
N TYR A 57 -6.81 11.89 1.52
CA TYR A 57 -6.46 10.75 0.68
C TYR A 57 -7.60 10.47 -0.32
N SER A 58 -7.23 9.99 -1.51
CA SER A 58 -8.20 9.49 -2.47
C SER A 58 -9.00 8.33 -1.88
N THR A 59 -10.26 8.14 -2.34
CA THR A 59 -11.09 7.05 -1.82
C THR A 59 -10.54 5.71 -2.32
N PRO A 60 -10.19 4.76 -1.44
CA PRO A 60 -9.57 3.52 -1.86
C PRO A 60 -10.57 2.59 -2.57
N THR A 61 -10.15 2.04 -3.71
CA THR A 61 -10.93 1.06 -4.47
C THR A 61 -11.02 -0.29 -3.74
N ALA A 62 -11.89 -1.20 -4.18
CA ALA A 62 -11.98 -2.53 -3.57
C ALA A 62 -10.67 -3.33 -3.66
N ALA A 63 -9.90 -3.15 -4.74
CA ALA A 63 -8.59 -3.80 -4.90
C ALA A 63 -7.55 -3.20 -3.95
N GLN A 64 -7.52 -1.88 -3.80
CA GLN A 64 -6.62 -1.19 -2.87
C GLN A 64 -6.91 -1.58 -1.41
N ARG A 65 -8.19 -1.60 -1.04
CA ARG A 65 -8.62 -2.06 0.29
C ARG A 65 -8.17 -3.48 0.58
N LEU A 66 -8.33 -4.41 -0.37
CA LEU A 66 -7.84 -5.77 -0.22
C LEU A 66 -6.32 -5.81 0.02
N VAL A 67 -5.54 -5.03 -0.75
CA VAL A 67 -4.09 -4.97 -0.56
C VAL A 67 -3.73 -4.40 0.81
N PHE A 68 -4.40 -3.34 1.24
CA PHE A 68 -4.17 -2.71 2.55
C PHE A 68 -4.58 -3.62 3.71
N ASP A 69 -5.71 -4.31 3.60
CA ASP A 69 -6.18 -5.27 4.59
C ASP A 69 -5.18 -6.44 4.73
N LEU A 70 -4.66 -6.97 3.61
CA LEU A 70 -3.68 -8.07 3.60
C LEU A 70 -2.30 -7.68 4.15
N LEU A 71 -1.93 -6.40 4.05
CA LEU A 71 -0.64 -5.87 4.47
C LEU A 71 -0.72 -5.09 5.79
N GLU A 72 -1.87 -5.08 6.45
CA GLU A 72 -2.10 -4.38 7.71
C GLU A 72 -1.82 -2.87 7.63
N ILE A 73 -2.12 -2.27 6.47
CA ILE A 73 -1.90 -0.83 6.21
C ILE A 73 -3.19 -0.07 6.57
N PRO A 74 -3.14 0.91 7.48
CA PRO A 74 -4.32 1.70 7.84
C PRO A 74 -4.77 2.58 6.67
N TYR A 75 -6.09 2.67 6.48
CA TYR A 75 -6.69 3.59 5.50
C TYR A 75 -8.04 4.11 5.98
N THR A 76 -8.44 5.27 5.45
CA THR A 76 -9.77 5.82 5.69
C THR A 76 -10.73 5.40 4.58
N PHE A 77 -11.92 4.90 4.95
CA PHE A 77 -12.99 4.61 3.99
C PHE A 77 -14.35 4.92 4.59
N LYS A 78 -15.16 5.72 3.88
CA LYS A 78 -16.49 6.18 4.33
C LYS A 78 -16.46 6.81 5.73
N GLY A 79 -15.46 7.64 6.02
CA GLY A 79 -15.31 8.33 7.30
C GLY A 79 -14.93 7.43 8.48
N LYS A 80 -14.61 6.15 8.25
CA LYS A 80 -14.10 5.24 9.27
C LYS A 80 -12.64 4.91 8.98
N GLU A 81 -11.81 5.04 9.99
CA GLU A 81 -10.45 4.52 9.96
C GLU A 81 -10.51 2.99 10.08
N ARG A 82 -9.95 2.30 9.10
CA ARG A 82 -9.86 0.84 9.07
C ARG A 82 -8.42 0.49 9.42
N THR A 83 -8.21 0.05 10.66
CA THR A 83 -6.99 -0.62 11.09
C THR A 83 -7.22 -2.13 10.96
N SER A 84 -6.51 -2.77 10.04
CA SER A 84 -6.44 -4.22 9.97
C SER A 84 -5.50 -4.73 11.07
N GLY A 85 -6.07 -4.91 12.28
CA GLY A 85 -5.67 -5.91 13.27
C GLY A 85 -4.24 -5.89 13.84
N ARG A 86 -4.11 -5.32 15.06
CA ARG A 86 -3.60 -6.05 16.24
C ARG A 86 -4.25 -5.43 17.48
N GLU A 87 -5.32 -6.05 17.96
CA GLU A 87 -5.56 -6.12 19.40
C GLU A 87 -4.85 -7.40 19.86
N LEU A 88 -3.62 -7.24 20.37
CA LEU A 88 -2.94 -8.17 21.26
C LEU A 88 -2.19 -7.35 22.30
#